data_AF-A0A5R9F5P9-F1
#
_entry.id   AF-A0A5R9F5P9-F1
#
_cell.length_a   1.000
_cell.length_b   1.000
_cell.length_c   1.000
_cell.angle_alpha   90.00
_cell.angle_beta   90.00
_cell.angle_gamma   90.00
#
_symmetry.space_group_name_H-M   'P 1'
#
loop_
_entity.id
_entity.type
_entity.pdbx_description
1 polymer ?
#
loop_
_entity_poly.entity_id
_entity_poly.type
_entity_poly.pdbx_seq_one_letter_code
_entity_poly.pdbx_strand_id
1 'polypeptide(L)'
;MDFNRLEDKIKKLEAYADKNPGAYRFRVGLLAFLGYFYVLFILAAALFLLGISIFYIIDSGFSFGSAKVVLITGSLSFILFRALWVKQFEPEGYELSREEAPSLFEMVDKLTKELHTATIHKIVLESRYNAAMAQVPRLGVLGFHKNILILGFPLLLTLSKEQVTSVIAHELGHLRGKDSKFSGWIYRVRESWFRTIESFQEDDFYYKVLFKKFFNWYLPQLDAYSFILMRREEYLADAAAARVTSSKITAETLCDIQIKAPYFYENYWNEIYDQAKQHNTSPKPYLHLTASINKIPEQYHKDYLNLALKDKTGYGDTHPCLRDRLASLGEKVQTSAKLEKSAAEEFFAKPDEIVDAFDVDWWETAKEDIEARFEYEKDAKVRYEKLQGKALLTVDEKIEKANITRNLEELEKAMPLYEELLPEKEANENPVFLYAIGTAYLELENSKGVEYLRKCISMDWELKLDSLEAVGDFYYKHNLEEDLESIVQEREEWIAVLEASAEESEIVTEEDEFEGCNIDQKVVLELVEGLKEISQIEEAFLVQKKLSTIPDKPCHILGFKLEPNDSVKPEKYWQEIFEECDEKLAVPFNTTFTVLLPDEVVTEKITSIKSAQIYQKQVLAEKLS
;
A
#
# COMPACT_ATOMS: atom_id res chain seq x y z
N MET A 1 -18.18 6.39 -11.21
CA MET A 1 -19.27 7.27 -10.69
C MET A 1 -19.15 8.60 -11.42
N ASP A 2 -20.20 9.08 -12.09
CA ASP A 2 -20.16 10.30 -12.92
C ASP A 2 -19.80 11.56 -12.09
N PHE A 3 -18.60 12.11 -12.31
CA PHE A 3 -18.03 13.26 -11.58
C PHE A 3 -18.87 14.54 -11.73
N ASN A 4 -19.43 14.79 -12.92
CA ASN A 4 -20.27 15.96 -13.18
C ASN A 4 -21.56 15.92 -12.36
N ARG A 5 -22.13 14.73 -12.18
CA ARG A 5 -23.34 14.52 -11.37
C ARG A 5 -23.06 14.68 -9.87
N LEU A 6 -21.87 14.34 -9.41
CA LEU A 6 -21.44 14.53 -8.01
C LEU A 6 -21.22 16.02 -7.71
N GLU A 7 -20.56 16.74 -8.61
CA GLU A 7 -20.32 18.19 -8.53
C GLU A 7 -21.64 18.98 -8.40
N ASP A 8 -22.60 18.72 -9.30
CA ASP A 8 -23.92 19.39 -9.26
C ASP A 8 -24.68 19.12 -7.97
N LYS A 9 -24.53 17.91 -7.43
CA LYS A 9 -25.16 17.51 -6.18
C LYS A 9 -24.54 18.25 -4.99
N ILE A 10 -23.22 18.39 -4.96
CA ILE A 10 -22.52 19.08 -3.87
C ILE A 10 -22.82 20.59 -3.91
N LYS A 11 -22.83 21.23 -5.08
CA LYS A 11 -23.25 22.65 -5.22
C LYS A 11 -24.67 22.89 -4.68
N LYS A 12 -25.60 21.97 -4.95
CA LYS A 12 -26.97 22.02 -4.40
C LYS A 12 -27.00 21.83 -2.89
N LEU A 13 -26.16 20.92 -2.36
CA LEU A 13 -26.05 20.69 -0.93
C LEU A 13 -25.42 21.87 -0.21
N GLU A 14 -24.44 22.55 -0.80
CA GLU A 14 -23.80 23.75 -0.27
C GLU A 14 -24.82 24.89 -0.16
N ALA A 15 -25.52 25.19 -1.24
CA ALA A 15 -26.61 26.17 -1.24
C ALA A 15 -27.74 25.82 -0.25
N TYR A 16 -27.97 24.54 0.03
CA TYR A 16 -28.94 24.10 1.02
C TYR A 16 -28.41 24.24 2.45
N ALA A 17 -27.15 23.90 2.71
CA ALA A 17 -26.49 24.03 4.00
C ALA A 17 -26.43 25.49 4.45
N ASP A 18 -26.15 26.42 3.54
CA ASP A 18 -26.14 27.86 3.81
C ASP A 18 -27.53 28.41 4.17
N LYS A 19 -28.56 27.96 3.44
CA LYS A 19 -29.94 28.40 3.69
C LYS A 19 -30.56 27.77 4.95
N ASN A 20 -30.21 26.53 5.27
CA ASN A 20 -30.84 25.75 6.33
C ASN A 20 -29.84 24.89 7.13
N PRO A 21 -28.93 25.50 7.92
CA PRO A 21 -27.82 24.79 8.56
C PRO A 21 -28.29 23.71 9.55
N GLY A 22 -29.35 23.97 10.32
CA GLY A 22 -29.89 23.01 11.29
C GLY A 22 -30.51 21.77 10.61
N ALA A 23 -31.31 21.98 9.56
CA ALA A 23 -31.95 20.89 8.82
C ALA A 23 -30.93 20.06 8.03
N TYR A 24 -29.87 20.69 7.51
CA TYR A 24 -28.74 20.00 6.90
C TYR A 24 -28.02 19.11 7.91
N ARG A 25 -27.62 19.64 9.07
CA ARG A 25 -26.99 18.83 10.14
C ARG A 25 -27.86 17.64 10.57
N PHE A 26 -29.17 17.83 10.68
CA PHE A 26 -30.09 16.74 10.99
C PHE A 26 -30.09 15.63 9.91
N ARG A 27 -30.05 15.99 8.63
CA ARG A 27 -29.95 15.02 7.53
C ARG A 27 -28.62 14.26 7.54
N VAL A 28 -27.50 14.95 7.76
CA VAL A 28 -26.18 14.31 7.88
C VAL A 28 -26.16 13.35 9.07
N GLY A 29 -26.74 13.75 10.20
CA GLY A 29 -26.89 12.89 11.37
C GLY A 29 -27.74 11.65 11.08
N LEU A 30 -28.89 11.80 10.41
CA LEU A 30 -29.73 10.67 9.98
C LEU A 30 -28.99 9.70 9.07
N LEU A 31 -28.19 10.21 8.12
CA LEU A 31 -27.37 9.38 7.26
C LEU A 31 -26.33 8.62 8.08
N ALA A 32 -25.58 9.28 8.97
CA ALA A 32 -24.63 8.58 9.85
C ALA A 32 -25.31 7.51 10.72
N PHE A 33 -26.51 7.78 11.24
CA PHE A 33 -27.31 6.79 11.98
C PHE A 33 -27.79 5.63 11.11
N LEU A 34 -28.05 5.85 9.82
CA LEU A 34 -28.49 4.80 8.90
C LEU A 34 -27.42 3.71 8.76
N GLY A 35 -26.14 4.07 8.70
CA GLY A 35 -25.04 3.10 8.68
C GLY A 35 -25.02 2.21 9.92
N TYR A 36 -25.09 2.82 11.11
CA TYR A 36 -25.17 2.07 12.38
C TYR A 36 -26.41 1.18 12.44
N PHE A 37 -27.56 1.73 12.06
CA PHE A 37 -28.82 0.99 12.05
C PHE A 37 -28.72 -0.23 11.14
N TYR A 38 -28.14 -0.09 9.94
CA TYR A 38 -27.99 -1.20 9.01
C TYR A 38 -27.17 -2.35 9.61
N VAL A 39 -25.99 -2.05 10.16
CA VAL A 39 -25.12 -3.08 10.76
C VAL A 39 -25.77 -3.74 11.97
N LEU A 40 -26.36 -2.94 12.87
CA LEU A 40 -27.07 -3.47 14.04
C LEU A 40 -28.31 -4.29 13.65
N PHE A 41 -29.01 -3.91 12.58
CA PHE A 41 -30.15 -4.65 12.06
C PHE A 41 -29.72 -6.03 11.51
N ILE A 42 -28.64 -6.08 10.72
CA ILE A 42 -28.10 -7.35 10.21
C ILE A 42 -27.62 -8.25 11.37
N LEU A 43 -26.95 -7.68 12.37
CA LEU A 43 -26.56 -8.43 13.57
C LEU A 43 -27.79 -8.95 14.35
N ALA A 44 -28.80 -8.11 14.56
CA ALA A 44 -30.02 -8.52 15.26
C ALA A 44 -30.76 -9.63 14.49
N ALA A 45 -30.81 -9.54 13.16
CA ALA A 45 -31.39 -10.58 12.31
C ALA A 45 -30.60 -11.90 12.40
N ALA A 46 -29.26 -11.84 12.39
CA ALA A 46 -28.41 -13.02 12.56
C ALA A 46 -28.61 -13.69 13.92
N LEU A 47 -28.63 -12.90 15.01
CA LEU A 47 -28.89 -13.41 16.37
C LEU A 47 -30.31 -13.97 16.51
N PHE A 48 -31.30 -13.38 15.85
CA PHE A 48 -32.66 -13.90 15.83
C PHE A 48 -32.74 -15.26 15.12
N LEU A 49 -32.07 -15.41 13.96
CA LEU A 49 -31.96 -16.68 13.25
C LEU A 49 -31.22 -17.74 14.07
N LEU A 50 -30.15 -17.36 14.78
CA LEU A 50 -29.46 -18.24 15.72
C LEU A 50 -30.41 -18.70 16.83
N GLY A 51 -31.21 -17.79 17.39
CA GLY A 51 -32.23 -18.10 18.40
C GLY A 51 -33.28 -19.10 17.89
N ILE A 52 -33.80 -18.90 16.67
CA ILE A 52 -34.71 -19.86 16.02
C ILE A 52 -34.04 -21.22 15.84
N SER A 53 -32.78 -21.24 15.40
CA SER A 53 -32.02 -22.47 15.16
C SER A 53 -31.80 -23.27 16.43
N ILE A 54 -31.48 -22.59 17.54
CA ILE A 54 -31.36 -23.20 18.87
C ILE A 54 -32.71 -23.73 19.35
N PHE A 55 -33.78 -22.93 19.21
CA PHE A 55 -35.14 -23.34 19.60
C PHE A 55 -35.58 -24.61 18.84
N TYR A 56 -35.31 -24.67 17.54
CA TYR A 56 -35.61 -25.83 16.71
C TYR A 56 -34.90 -27.10 17.19
N ILE A 57 -33.63 -27.02 17.62
CA ILE A 57 -32.91 -28.16 18.22
C ILE A 57 -33.55 -28.61 19.52
N ILE A 58 -33.99 -27.66 20.36
CA ILE A 58 -34.61 -27.97 21.66
C ILE A 58 -35.96 -28.68 21.47
N ASP A 59 -36.78 -28.22 20.51
CA ASP A 59 -38.12 -28.77 20.25
C ASP A 59 -38.08 -30.08 19.45
N SER A 60 -37.23 -30.16 18.42
CA SER A 60 -37.20 -31.28 17.46
C SER A 60 -36.15 -32.35 17.77
N GLY A 61 -35.27 -32.10 18.75
CA GLY A 61 -34.14 -32.97 19.07
C GLY A 61 -32.92 -32.77 18.15
N PHE A 62 -31.78 -33.34 18.55
CA PHE A 62 -30.52 -33.16 17.85
C PHE A 62 -30.49 -33.94 16.52
N SER A 63 -30.13 -33.24 15.44
CA SER A 63 -29.79 -33.85 14.15
C SER A 63 -28.56 -33.18 13.52
N PHE A 64 -27.86 -33.90 12.65
CA PHE A 64 -26.70 -33.36 11.92
C PHE A 64 -27.07 -32.13 11.06
N GLY A 65 -28.27 -32.10 10.48
CA GLY A 65 -28.77 -30.94 9.74
C GLY A 65 -28.99 -29.72 10.63
N SER A 66 -29.62 -29.90 11.80
CA SER A 66 -29.83 -28.81 12.75
C SER A 66 -28.51 -28.26 13.34
N ALA A 67 -27.53 -29.13 13.56
CA ALA A 67 -26.19 -28.73 14.00
C ALA A 67 -25.49 -27.86 12.95
N LYS A 68 -25.59 -28.20 11.65
CA LYS A 68 -25.07 -27.36 10.57
C LYS A 68 -25.69 -25.97 10.53
N VAL A 69 -27.01 -25.87 10.72
CA VAL A 69 -27.71 -24.57 10.71
C VAL A 69 -27.27 -23.69 11.89
N VAL A 70 -27.11 -24.26 13.09
CA VAL A 70 -26.58 -23.52 14.25
C VAL A 70 -25.13 -23.12 14.03
N LEU A 71 -24.30 -23.96 13.41
CA LEU A 71 -22.93 -23.60 13.08
C LEU A 71 -22.86 -22.43 12.10
N ILE A 72 -23.69 -22.42 11.04
CA ILE A 72 -23.74 -21.34 10.05
C ILE A 72 -24.27 -20.03 10.65
N THR A 73 -25.38 -20.08 11.41
CA THR A 73 -25.96 -18.88 12.04
C THR A 73 -25.09 -18.37 13.20
N GLY A 74 -24.42 -19.29 13.90
CA GLY A 74 -23.47 -19.00 14.96
C GLY A 74 -22.17 -18.37 14.44
N SER A 75 -21.59 -18.91 13.37
CA SER A 75 -20.41 -18.34 12.73
C SER A 75 -20.68 -16.95 12.18
N LEU A 76 -21.81 -16.75 11.48
CA LEU A 76 -22.25 -15.45 11.00
C LEU A 76 -22.39 -14.44 12.16
N SER A 77 -23.07 -14.83 13.24
CA SER A 77 -23.26 -13.97 14.41
C SER A 77 -21.93 -13.62 15.08
N PHE A 78 -21.01 -14.59 15.16
CA PHE A 78 -19.68 -14.40 15.74
C PHE A 78 -18.82 -13.46 14.88
N ILE A 79 -18.80 -13.63 13.56
CA ILE A 79 -18.05 -12.76 12.62
C ILE A 79 -18.58 -11.33 12.70
N LEU A 80 -19.90 -11.14 12.62
CA LEU A 80 -20.53 -9.81 12.74
C LEU A 80 -20.24 -9.14 14.09
N PHE A 81 -20.26 -9.92 15.18
CA PHE A 81 -19.92 -9.41 16.51
C PHE A 81 -18.43 -9.07 16.63
N ARG A 82 -17.54 -9.90 16.10
CA ARG A 82 -16.09 -9.67 16.08
C ARG A 82 -15.72 -8.44 15.26
N ALA A 83 -16.38 -8.21 14.12
CA ALA A 83 -16.18 -7.02 13.29
C ALA A 83 -16.50 -5.71 14.05
N LEU A 84 -17.44 -5.73 15.00
CA LEU A 84 -17.73 -4.59 15.88
C LEU A 84 -16.73 -4.42 17.03
N TRP A 85 -15.90 -5.44 17.29
CA TRP A 85 -14.97 -5.50 18.43
C TRP A 85 -13.49 -5.52 18.01
N VAL A 86 -13.19 -5.12 16.77
CA VAL A 86 -11.82 -5.02 16.28
C VAL A 86 -11.07 -4.00 17.15
N LYS A 87 -9.98 -4.45 17.77
CA LYS A 87 -9.10 -3.63 18.59
C LYS A 87 -8.48 -2.57 17.69
N GLN A 88 -8.74 -1.29 17.97
CA GLN A 88 -8.05 -0.21 17.27
C GLN A 88 -6.55 -0.28 17.60
N PHE A 89 -5.71 -0.33 16.58
CA PHE A 89 -4.26 -0.32 16.70
C PHE A 89 -3.81 1.06 17.19
N GLU A 90 -2.90 1.10 18.18
CA GLU A 90 -2.23 2.36 18.53
C GLU A 90 -1.29 2.74 17.38
N PRO A 91 -1.15 4.04 17.04
CA PRO A 91 -0.19 4.47 16.03
C PRO A 91 1.22 3.99 16.37
N GLU A 92 1.89 3.40 15.38
CA GLU A 92 3.30 3.01 15.46
C GLU A 92 4.21 4.23 15.27
N GLY A 93 5.46 4.14 15.75
CA GLY A 93 6.45 5.20 15.65
C GLY A 93 7.21 5.44 16.96
N TYR A 94 8.03 6.48 16.97
CA TYR A 94 8.86 6.85 18.11
C TYR A 94 8.03 7.63 19.15
N GLU A 95 7.69 7.00 20.27
CA GLU A 95 6.94 7.66 21.36
C GLU A 95 7.85 8.63 22.12
N LEU A 96 7.55 9.94 22.03
CA LEU A 96 8.29 10.97 22.73
C LEU A 96 7.94 10.99 24.22
N SER A 97 8.97 10.99 25.06
CA SER A 97 8.87 11.30 26.48
C SER A 97 8.87 12.82 26.73
N ARG A 98 8.35 13.23 27.90
CA ARG A 98 8.35 14.64 28.30
C ARG A 98 9.77 15.15 28.56
N GLU A 99 10.68 14.26 28.91
CA GLU A 99 12.10 14.52 29.14
C GLU A 99 12.85 14.81 27.84
N GLU A 100 12.49 14.13 26.74
CA GLU A 100 13.09 14.34 25.41
C GLU A 100 12.63 15.64 24.75
N ALA A 101 11.38 16.06 24.97
CA ALA A 101 10.79 17.23 24.30
C ALA A 101 10.01 18.16 25.25
N PRO A 102 10.59 18.65 26.35
CA PRO A 102 9.85 19.38 27.38
C PRO A 102 9.15 20.64 26.84
N SER A 103 9.80 21.39 25.93
CA SER A 103 9.21 22.59 25.33
C SER A 103 8.04 22.27 24.40
N LEU A 104 8.07 21.13 23.69
CA LEU A 104 6.96 20.69 22.84
C LEU A 104 5.73 20.36 23.70
N PHE A 105 5.93 19.57 24.75
CA PHE A 105 4.84 19.19 25.65
C PHE A 105 4.24 20.39 26.37
N GLU A 106 5.05 21.35 26.82
CA GLU A 106 4.54 22.60 27.42
C GLU A 106 3.72 23.41 26.41
N MET A 107 4.20 23.52 25.17
CA MET A 107 3.48 24.21 24.09
C MET A 107 2.14 23.52 23.80
N VAL A 108 2.11 22.19 23.68
CA VAL A 108 0.87 21.41 23.47
C VAL A 108 -0.09 21.58 24.66
N ASP A 109 0.41 21.53 25.90
CA ASP A 109 -0.40 21.73 27.11
C ASP A 109 -0.97 23.17 27.17
N LYS A 110 -0.23 24.17 26.67
CA LYS A 110 -0.71 25.55 26.54
C LYS A 110 -1.79 25.65 25.46
N LEU A 111 -1.56 25.08 24.28
CA LEU A 111 -2.51 25.10 23.18
C LEU A 111 -3.81 24.38 23.57
N THR A 112 -3.76 23.23 24.24
CA THR A 112 -4.99 22.53 24.66
C THR A 112 -5.84 23.37 25.61
N LYS A 113 -5.21 24.15 26.52
CA LYS A 113 -5.90 25.09 27.42
C LYS A 113 -6.50 26.27 26.67
N GLU A 114 -5.72 26.92 25.81
CA GLU A 114 -6.13 28.10 25.03
C GLU A 114 -7.20 27.76 23.97
N LEU A 115 -7.09 26.57 23.39
CA LEU A 115 -8.02 26.08 22.39
C LEU A 115 -9.26 25.41 23.00
N HIS A 116 -9.27 25.15 24.31
CA HIS A 116 -10.32 24.41 25.03
C HIS A 116 -10.60 23.02 24.43
N THR A 117 -9.54 22.27 24.15
CA THR A 117 -9.59 20.94 23.53
C THR A 117 -9.36 19.83 24.56
N ALA A 118 -9.52 18.58 24.13
CA ALA A 118 -9.18 17.42 24.96
C ALA A 118 -7.66 17.32 25.19
N THR A 119 -7.27 16.81 26.36
CA THR A 119 -5.85 16.58 26.70
C THR A 119 -5.19 15.60 25.73
N ILE A 120 -3.97 15.91 25.31
CA ILE A 120 -3.11 15.02 24.54
C ILE A 120 -2.34 14.13 25.52
N HIS A 121 -2.43 12.82 25.32
CA HIS A 121 -1.87 11.83 26.25
C HIS A 121 -0.49 11.34 25.81
N LYS A 122 -0.25 11.30 24.50
CA LYS A 122 1.01 10.85 23.89
C LYS A 122 1.32 11.71 22.67
N ILE A 123 2.62 11.86 22.38
CA ILE A 123 3.12 12.41 21.12
C ILE A 123 3.98 11.31 20.49
N VAL A 124 3.69 10.96 19.24
CA VAL A 124 4.42 9.93 18.48
C VAL A 124 5.03 10.59 17.25
N LEU A 125 6.31 10.33 17.00
CA LEU A 125 6.98 10.75 15.78
C LEU A 125 6.94 9.66 14.72
N GLU A 126 6.73 10.06 13.46
CA GLU A 126 6.76 9.15 12.31
C GLU A 126 7.60 9.71 11.15
N SER A 127 7.96 8.84 10.20
CA SER A 127 8.84 9.18 9.07
C SER A 127 8.11 9.91 7.93
N ARG A 128 6.78 10.04 7.98
CA ARG A 128 5.98 10.72 6.96
C ARG A 128 5.99 12.23 7.15
N TYR A 129 5.85 12.99 6.07
CA TYR A 129 5.68 14.44 6.10
C TYR A 129 4.23 14.81 6.43
N ASN A 130 3.77 14.47 7.65
CA ASN A 130 2.37 14.63 8.03
C ASN A 130 2.19 14.95 9.51
N ALA A 131 1.07 15.58 9.88
CA ALA A 131 0.64 15.72 11.27
C ALA A 131 -0.81 15.25 11.38
N ALA A 132 -1.14 14.53 12.45
CA ALA A 132 -2.49 13.99 12.62
C ALA A 132 -2.85 13.77 14.10
N MET A 133 -4.14 13.63 14.35
CA MET A 133 -4.68 13.24 15.66
C MET A 133 -5.33 11.86 15.61
N ALA A 134 -4.84 10.93 16.43
CA ALA A 134 -5.47 9.64 16.64
C ALA A 134 -6.26 9.61 17.97
N GLN A 135 -7.47 9.05 17.95
CA GLN A 135 -8.32 8.89 19.14
C GLN A 135 -8.57 7.41 19.43
N VAL A 136 -7.71 6.79 20.23
CA VAL A 136 -7.80 5.34 20.50
C VAL A 136 -8.81 5.06 21.64
N PRO A 137 -9.78 4.15 21.49
CA PRO A 137 -10.83 3.90 22.48
C PRO A 137 -10.29 2.96 23.56
N ARG A 138 -10.47 3.32 24.84
CA ARG A 138 -10.01 2.44 25.94
C ARG A 138 -10.96 1.28 26.25
N LEU A 139 -12.24 1.39 25.87
CA LEU A 139 -13.32 0.44 26.21
C LEU A 139 -14.29 0.24 25.01
N GLY A 140 -13.80 -0.22 23.87
CA GLY A 140 -14.64 -0.45 22.67
C GLY A 140 -15.39 0.80 22.21
N VAL A 141 -16.58 0.63 21.63
CA VAL A 141 -17.46 1.74 21.16
C VAL A 141 -18.05 2.61 22.30
N LEU A 142 -17.84 2.22 23.57
CA LEU A 142 -18.34 2.92 24.76
C LEU A 142 -17.18 3.29 25.69
N GLY A 143 -16.51 4.42 25.48
CA GLY A 143 -15.58 4.92 26.49
C GLY A 143 -14.61 6.02 26.08
N PHE A 144 -13.90 6.50 27.09
CA PHE A 144 -12.85 7.51 27.04
C PHE A 144 -11.79 7.23 25.97
N HIS A 145 -11.47 8.24 25.16
CA HIS A 145 -10.43 8.14 24.14
C HIS A 145 -9.08 8.61 24.68
N LYS A 146 -8.03 7.90 24.28
CA LYS A 146 -6.64 8.35 24.39
C LYS A 146 -6.32 9.15 23.14
N ASN A 147 -6.21 10.47 23.28
CA ASN A 147 -5.78 11.34 22.18
C ASN A 147 -4.25 11.25 22.05
N ILE A 148 -3.78 10.88 20.87
CA ILE A 148 -2.37 10.74 20.49
C ILE A 148 -2.12 11.74 19.36
N LEU A 149 -1.14 12.62 19.54
CA LEU A 149 -0.68 13.54 18.51
C LEU A 149 0.44 12.85 17.72
N ILE A 150 0.24 12.68 16.42
CA ILE A 150 1.23 12.11 15.51
C ILE A 150 1.90 13.28 14.78
N LEU A 151 3.23 13.33 14.82
CA LEU A 151 4.02 14.36 14.16
C LEU A 151 5.08 13.72 13.28
N GLY A 152 5.05 14.07 12.00
CA GLY A 152 6.09 13.77 11.06
C GLY A 152 7.40 14.38 11.51
N PHE A 153 8.41 13.56 11.75
CA PHE A 153 9.74 14.06 12.06
C PHE A 153 10.31 14.97 10.96
N PRO A 154 10.08 14.70 9.65
CA PRO A 154 10.41 15.65 8.58
C PRO A 154 9.75 17.04 8.73
N LEU A 155 8.53 17.15 9.26
CA LEU A 155 7.92 18.45 9.54
C LEU A 155 8.70 19.22 10.61
N LEU A 156 9.12 18.53 11.68
CA LEU A 156 9.88 19.13 12.77
C LEU A 156 11.27 19.61 12.31
N LEU A 157 11.89 18.90 11.37
CA LEU A 157 13.19 19.26 10.80
C LEU A 157 13.10 20.41 9.78
N THR A 158 11.97 20.57 9.09
CA THR A 158 11.85 21.48 7.94
C THR A 158 11.01 22.73 8.18
N LEU A 159 10.32 22.83 9.32
CA LEU A 159 9.50 23.98 9.71
C LEU A 159 10.07 24.67 10.96
N SER A 160 9.78 25.97 11.09
CA SER A 160 10.10 26.71 12.32
C SER A 160 9.19 26.29 13.48
N LYS A 161 9.59 26.63 14.70
CA LYS A 161 8.78 26.41 15.90
C LYS A 161 7.36 26.98 15.79
N GLU A 162 7.21 28.21 15.27
CA GLU A 162 5.92 28.86 15.07
C GLU A 162 5.09 28.16 14.00
N GLN A 163 5.72 27.70 12.92
CA GLN A 163 5.04 26.95 11.87
C GLN A 163 4.50 25.61 12.40
N VAL A 164 5.31 24.84 13.14
CA VAL A 164 4.86 23.60 13.79
C VAL A 164 3.79 23.89 14.85
N THR A 165 3.89 25.00 15.59
CA THR A 165 2.84 25.44 16.52
C THR A 165 1.52 25.70 15.76
N SER A 166 1.60 26.30 14.56
CA SER A 166 0.44 26.51 13.69
C SER A 166 -0.16 25.17 13.21
N VAL A 167 0.67 24.21 12.81
CA VAL A 167 0.21 22.85 12.43
C VAL A 167 -0.50 22.17 13.59
N ILE A 168 0.12 22.12 14.78
CA ILE A 168 -0.46 21.48 15.96
C ILE A 168 -1.75 22.19 16.39
N ALA A 169 -1.81 23.52 16.29
CA ALA A 169 -3.01 24.27 16.61
C ALA A 169 -4.15 24.03 15.61
N HIS A 170 -3.83 23.80 14.34
CA HIS A 170 -4.79 23.35 13.33
C HIS A 170 -5.35 21.98 13.71
N GLU A 171 -4.49 21.00 14.00
CA GLU A 171 -4.89 19.66 14.42
C GLU A 171 -5.77 19.66 15.69
N LEU A 172 -5.37 20.44 16.69
CA LEU A 172 -6.18 20.65 17.90
C LEU A 172 -7.49 21.39 17.58
N GLY A 173 -7.51 22.22 16.54
CA GLY A 173 -8.69 22.86 15.95
C GLY A 173 -9.84 21.90 15.72
N HIS A 174 -9.54 20.71 15.18
CA HIS A 174 -10.52 19.66 14.93
C HIS A 174 -11.15 19.05 16.18
N LEU A 175 -10.58 19.29 17.37
CA LEU A 175 -11.08 18.78 18.66
C LEU A 175 -11.89 19.82 19.47
N ARG A 176 -12.20 21.00 18.91
CA ARG A 176 -12.79 22.15 19.63
C ARG A 176 -14.32 22.21 19.67
N GLY A 177 -14.94 21.98 20.82
CA GLY A 177 -16.33 22.45 21.11
C GLY A 177 -17.47 21.60 20.53
N LYS A 178 -18.73 22.06 20.67
CA LYS A 178 -19.93 21.26 20.34
C LYS A 178 -20.15 21.01 18.84
N ASP A 179 -19.75 21.96 18.00
CA ASP A 179 -19.90 21.85 16.54
C ASP A 179 -18.87 20.88 15.96
N SER A 180 -17.60 21.00 16.34
CA SER A 180 -16.55 20.01 16.08
C SER A 180 -16.85 18.64 16.68
N LYS A 181 -17.57 18.54 17.82
CA LYS A 181 -18.00 17.23 18.35
C LYS A 181 -18.94 16.49 17.40
N PHE A 182 -19.85 17.21 16.73
CA PHE A 182 -20.75 16.63 15.73
C PHE A 182 -19.98 16.28 14.46
N SER A 183 -19.21 17.23 13.91
CA SER A 183 -18.41 17.02 12.70
C SER A 183 -17.36 15.92 12.88
N GLY A 184 -16.63 15.94 13.98
CA GLY A 184 -15.67 14.91 14.37
C GLY A 184 -16.34 13.56 14.66
N TRP A 185 -17.60 13.53 15.12
CA TRP A 185 -18.36 12.27 15.17
C TRP A 185 -18.66 11.76 13.76
N ILE A 186 -19.12 12.61 12.84
CA ILE A 186 -19.33 12.23 11.43
C ILE A 186 -18.03 11.75 10.78
N TYR A 187 -16.90 12.42 11.03
CA TYR A 187 -15.59 11.99 10.56
C TYR A 187 -15.23 10.59 11.08
N ARG A 188 -15.34 10.35 12.39
CA ARG A 188 -15.10 9.03 12.98
C ARG A 188 -16.03 7.97 12.41
N VAL A 189 -17.29 8.30 12.13
CA VAL A 189 -18.24 7.38 11.49
C VAL A 189 -17.72 6.97 10.11
N ARG A 190 -17.29 7.92 9.28
CA ARG A 190 -16.72 7.65 7.95
C ARG A 190 -15.47 6.78 8.06
N GLU A 191 -14.51 7.19 8.88
CA GLU A 191 -13.25 6.46 9.07
C GLU A 191 -13.51 5.03 9.57
N SER A 192 -14.45 4.86 10.50
CA SER A 192 -14.86 3.53 10.97
C SER A 192 -15.43 2.69 9.84
N TRP A 193 -16.22 3.27 8.92
CA TRP A 193 -16.75 2.51 7.77
C TRP A 193 -15.67 2.14 6.77
N PHE A 194 -14.76 3.06 6.42
CA PHE A 194 -13.63 2.77 5.53
C PHE A 194 -12.79 1.62 6.09
N ARG A 195 -12.35 1.73 7.36
CA ARG A 195 -11.59 0.67 8.03
C ARG A 195 -12.37 -0.65 8.14
N THR A 196 -13.68 -0.59 8.38
CA THR A 196 -14.52 -1.81 8.43
C THR A 196 -14.55 -2.49 7.07
N ILE A 197 -14.63 -1.73 5.98
CA ILE A 197 -14.63 -2.26 4.62
C ILE A 197 -13.27 -2.83 4.25
N GLU A 198 -12.18 -2.13 4.55
CA GLU A 198 -10.80 -2.62 4.37
C GLU A 198 -10.51 -3.87 5.20
N SER A 199 -11.13 -4.00 6.38
CA SER A 199 -10.94 -5.19 7.23
C SER A 199 -11.64 -6.43 6.71
N PHE A 200 -12.59 -6.29 5.79
CA PHE A 200 -13.14 -7.44 5.08
C PHE A 200 -12.17 -7.83 3.97
N GLN A 201 -11.76 -9.09 3.95
CA GLN A 201 -10.96 -9.59 2.83
C GLN A 201 -11.84 -9.60 1.57
N GLU A 202 -11.22 -9.43 0.41
CA GLU A 202 -11.96 -9.37 -0.86
C GLU A 202 -12.83 -10.59 -1.10
N ASP A 203 -12.55 -11.73 -0.46
CA ASP A 203 -13.32 -12.98 -0.50
C ASP A 203 -14.27 -13.26 0.65
N ASP A 204 -14.54 -12.28 1.51
CA ASP A 204 -15.57 -12.44 2.53
C ASP A 204 -16.96 -12.55 1.88
N PHE A 205 -17.44 -13.81 1.74
CA PHE A 205 -18.77 -14.14 1.19
C PHE A 205 -19.88 -13.31 1.83
N TYR A 206 -19.80 -13.11 3.16
CA TYR A 206 -20.78 -12.32 3.91
C TYR A 206 -20.73 -10.84 3.58
N TYR A 207 -19.55 -10.27 3.29
CA TYR A 207 -19.43 -8.89 2.81
C TYR A 207 -20.09 -8.72 1.44
N LYS A 208 -19.77 -9.60 0.48
CA LYS A 208 -20.34 -9.57 -0.88
C LYS A 208 -21.88 -9.63 -0.87
N VAL A 209 -22.46 -10.48 -0.01
CA VAL A 209 -23.91 -10.71 0.04
C VAL A 209 -24.66 -9.66 0.87
N LEU A 210 -24.15 -9.29 2.04
CA LEU A 210 -24.90 -8.49 3.03
C LEU A 210 -24.53 -7.00 3.01
N PHE A 211 -23.32 -6.63 2.60
CA PHE A 211 -22.79 -5.28 2.85
C PHE A 211 -22.43 -4.51 1.58
N LYS A 212 -21.87 -5.18 0.55
CA LYS A 212 -21.37 -4.54 -0.69
C LYS A 212 -22.39 -3.60 -1.34
N LYS A 213 -23.62 -4.08 -1.60
CA LYS A 213 -24.67 -3.26 -2.25
C LYS A 213 -25.08 -2.04 -1.42
N PHE A 214 -25.18 -2.20 -0.10
CA PHE A 214 -25.54 -1.10 0.80
C PHE A 214 -24.42 -0.06 0.84
N PHE A 215 -23.17 -0.46 1.10
CA PHE A 215 -22.05 0.48 1.22
C PHE A 215 -21.73 1.19 -0.10
N ASN A 216 -21.80 0.51 -1.25
CA ASN A 216 -21.63 1.14 -2.57
C ASN A 216 -22.65 2.24 -2.84
N TRP A 217 -23.85 2.14 -2.28
CA TRP A 217 -24.84 3.20 -2.35
C TRP A 217 -24.67 4.23 -1.22
N TYR A 218 -24.40 3.78 0.00
CA TYR A 218 -24.42 4.58 1.22
C TYR A 218 -23.19 5.48 1.37
N LEU A 219 -21.98 4.95 1.19
CA LEU A 219 -20.75 5.72 1.41
C LEU A 219 -20.66 6.96 0.53
N PRO A 220 -20.92 6.91 -0.79
CA PRO A 220 -20.86 8.11 -1.62
C PRO A 220 -21.91 9.17 -1.22
N GLN A 221 -23.01 8.75 -0.60
CA GLN A 221 -23.99 9.68 -0.05
C GLN A 221 -23.47 10.30 1.25
N LEU A 222 -22.97 9.48 2.18
CA LEU A 222 -22.39 9.96 3.43
C LEU A 222 -21.24 10.93 3.15
N ASP A 223 -20.35 10.61 2.21
CA ASP A 223 -19.24 11.45 1.78
C ASP A 223 -19.75 12.78 1.24
N ALA A 224 -20.58 12.76 0.19
CA ALA A 224 -21.11 14.00 -0.41
C ALA A 224 -21.86 14.88 0.61
N TYR A 225 -22.59 14.28 1.55
CA TYR A 225 -23.35 15.02 2.55
C TYR A 225 -22.49 15.49 3.72
N SER A 226 -21.40 14.82 4.09
CA SER A 226 -20.49 15.25 5.18
C SER A 226 -19.41 16.20 4.69
N PHE A 227 -19.16 16.23 3.39
CA PHE A 227 -18.12 17.01 2.74
C PHE A 227 -18.13 18.51 3.05
N ILE A 228 -19.29 19.16 2.99
CA ILE A 228 -19.42 20.60 3.28
C ILE A 228 -19.11 20.89 4.76
N LEU A 229 -19.46 19.95 5.64
CA LEU A 229 -19.15 20.04 7.06
C LEU A 229 -17.64 19.98 7.29
N MET A 230 -16.95 19.04 6.63
CA MET A 230 -15.48 18.90 6.65
C MET A 230 -14.78 20.20 6.22
N ARG A 231 -15.15 20.75 5.06
CA ARG A 231 -14.56 22.02 4.56
C ARG A 231 -14.69 23.17 5.55
N ARG A 232 -15.81 23.26 6.26
CA ARG A 232 -16.01 24.29 7.27
C ARG A 232 -15.12 24.09 8.49
N GLU A 233 -14.89 22.85 8.91
CA GLU A 233 -13.98 22.53 10.01
C GLU A 233 -12.53 22.92 9.66
N GLU A 234 -12.09 22.71 8.42
CA GLU A 234 -10.76 23.13 7.94
C GLU A 234 -10.53 24.63 8.10
N TYR A 235 -11.47 25.47 7.65
CA TYR A 235 -11.36 26.92 7.84
C TYR A 235 -11.39 27.32 9.33
N LEU A 236 -12.13 26.59 10.16
CA LEU A 236 -12.16 26.84 11.61
C LEU A 236 -10.85 26.41 12.30
N ALA A 237 -10.21 25.35 11.81
CA ALA A 237 -8.90 24.89 12.24
C ALA A 237 -7.80 25.86 11.81
N ASP A 238 -7.85 26.39 10.58
CA ASP A 238 -6.97 27.47 10.12
C ASP A 238 -7.13 28.74 10.96
N ALA A 239 -8.38 29.13 11.25
CA ALA A 239 -8.67 30.25 12.15
C ALA A 239 -8.27 29.96 13.61
N ALA A 240 -8.16 28.69 14.02
CA ALA A 240 -7.63 28.29 15.32
C ALA A 240 -6.12 28.50 15.36
N ALA A 241 -5.42 28.02 14.35
CA ALA A 241 -3.98 28.16 14.18
C ALA A 241 -3.56 29.63 14.09
N ALA A 242 -4.26 30.42 13.28
CA ALA A 242 -4.00 31.84 13.13
C ALA A 242 -4.23 32.64 14.41
N ARG A 243 -5.12 32.18 15.30
CA ARG A 243 -5.41 32.85 16.58
C ARG A 243 -4.29 32.68 17.60
N VAL A 244 -3.64 31.53 17.61
CA VAL A 244 -2.55 31.22 18.57
C VAL A 244 -1.17 31.59 18.02
N THR A 245 -1.03 31.69 16.69
CA THR A 245 0.19 32.16 16.02
C THR A 245 -0.06 33.52 15.35
N SER A 246 -0.39 33.53 14.06
CA SER A 246 -0.92 34.67 13.30
C SER A 246 -1.44 34.17 11.95
N SER A 247 -2.32 34.94 11.28
CA SER A 247 -2.76 34.63 9.90
C SER A 247 -1.56 34.46 8.96
N LYS A 248 -0.57 35.35 9.10
CA LYS A 248 0.69 35.34 8.35
C LYS A 248 1.47 34.02 8.52
N ILE A 249 1.69 33.57 9.76
CA ILE A 249 2.42 32.32 10.04
C ILE A 249 1.63 31.13 9.49
N THR A 250 0.32 31.08 9.68
CA THR A 250 -0.50 29.99 9.14
C THR A 250 -0.44 29.97 7.61
N ALA A 251 -0.50 31.12 6.94
CA ALA A 251 -0.35 31.21 5.49
C ALA A 251 1.03 30.76 4.99
N GLU A 252 2.11 31.18 5.67
CA GLU A 252 3.48 30.71 5.38
C GLU A 252 3.60 29.19 5.54
N THR A 253 3.08 28.64 6.64
CA THR A 253 3.06 27.19 6.87
C THR A 253 2.34 26.44 5.76
N LEU A 254 1.16 26.91 5.34
CA LEU A 254 0.40 26.30 4.26
C LEU A 254 1.18 26.32 2.94
N CYS A 255 1.81 27.44 2.59
CA CYS A 255 2.60 27.55 1.36
C CYS A 255 3.88 26.69 1.43
N ASP A 256 4.58 26.72 2.55
CA ASP A 256 5.81 25.98 2.75
C ASP A 256 5.59 24.47 2.69
N ILE A 257 4.52 23.94 3.28
CA ILE A 257 4.18 22.50 3.19
C ILE A 257 3.98 22.10 1.72
N GLN A 258 3.34 22.95 0.92
CA GLN A 258 3.09 22.70 -0.51
C GLN A 258 4.36 22.72 -1.37
N ILE A 259 5.50 23.13 -0.81
CA ILE A 259 6.81 23.06 -1.48
C ILE A 259 7.66 21.94 -0.88
N LYS A 260 7.75 21.91 0.45
CA LYS A 260 8.66 21.06 1.19
C LYS A 260 8.21 19.59 1.19
N ALA A 261 6.90 19.32 1.20
CA ALA A 261 6.40 17.95 1.15
C ALA A 261 6.63 17.29 -0.23
N PRO A 262 6.27 17.91 -1.38
CA PRO A 262 6.60 17.35 -2.68
C PRO A 262 8.12 17.20 -2.88
N TYR A 263 8.91 18.20 -2.50
CA TYR A 263 10.37 18.08 -2.57
C TYR A 263 10.91 16.90 -1.74
N PHE A 264 10.39 16.70 -0.52
CA PHE A 264 10.79 15.59 0.34
C PHE A 264 10.49 14.23 -0.31
N TYR A 265 9.32 14.07 -0.93
CA TYR A 265 8.93 12.78 -1.53
C TYR A 265 9.50 12.54 -2.93
N GLU A 266 9.56 13.57 -3.77
CA GLU A 266 9.87 13.43 -5.21
C GLU A 266 11.35 13.66 -5.54
N ASN A 267 12.06 14.50 -4.78
CA ASN A 267 13.44 14.89 -5.11
C ASN A 267 14.46 14.47 -4.05
N TYR A 268 14.16 14.73 -2.77
CA TYR A 268 15.15 14.63 -1.70
C TYR A 268 15.74 13.22 -1.56
N TRP A 269 14.90 12.19 -1.64
CA TRP A 269 15.37 10.80 -1.56
C TRP A 269 16.33 10.45 -2.71
N ASN A 270 16.06 10.92 -3.93
CA ASN A 270 16.95 10.73 -5.08
C ASN A 270 18.32 11.38 -4.83
N GLU A 271 18.35 12.60 -4.27
CA GLU A 271 19.59 13.26 -3.90
C GLU A 271 20.38 12.48 -2.84
N ILE A 272 19.70 11.85 -1.88
CA ILE A 272 20.32 11.02 -0.85
C ILE A 272 20.93 9.75 -1.45
N TYR A 273 20.22 9.09 -2.36
CA TYR A 273 20.76 7.92 -3.07
C TYR A 273 21.99 8.28 -3.90
N ASP A 274 21.97 9.43 -4.60
CA ASP A 274 23.12 9.91 -5.38
C ASP A 274 24.33 10.25 -4.50
N GLN A 275 24.11 10.81 -3.31
CA GLN A 275 25.19 11.10 -2.36
C GLN A 275 25.80 9.81 -1.79
N ALA A 276 24.95 8.86 -1.40
CA ALA A 276 25.39 7.55 -0.90
C ALA A 276 26.29 6.84 -1.91
N LYS A 277 25.91 6.91 -3.19
CA LYS A 277 26.68 6.40 -4.34
C LYS A 277 28.05 7.06 -4.50
N GLN A 278 28.14 8.38 -4.36
CA GLN A 278 29.40 9.11 -4.57
C GLN A 278 30.43 8.87 -3.46
N HIS A 279 29.96 8.69 -2.22
CA HIS A 279 30.84 8.64 -1.05
C HIS A 279 31.03 7.24 -0.45
N ASN A 280 30.25 6.25 -0.89
CA ASN A 280 30.25 4.87 -0.36
C ASN A 280 30.13 4.85 1.18
N THR A 281 29.29 5.73 1.70
CA THR A 281 28.99 5.90 3.12
C THR A 281 27.54 5.60 3.38
N SER A 282 27.20 5.12 4.59
CA SER A 282 25.82 5.05 5.05
C SER A 282 25.20 6.46 5.03
N PRO A 283 24.20 6.71 4.17
CA PRO A 283 23.53 8.00 4.09
C PRO A 283 22.78 8.30 5.40
N LYS A 284 22.71 9.59 5.73
CA LYS A 284 22.02 10.12 6.91
C LYS A 284 20.91 11.09 6.48
N PRO A 285 19.79 10.60 5.93
CA PRO A 285 18.74 11.44 5.35
C PRO A 285 18.13 12.43 6.34
N TYR A 286 17.93 12.09 7.61
CA TYR A 286 17.32 13.01 8.57
C TYR A 286 18.31 14.07 9.04
N LEU A 287 19.59 13.71 9.24
CA LEU A 287 20.65 14.66 9.57
C LEU A 287 20.82 15.76 8.52
N HIS A 288 20.67 15.42 7.24
CA HIS A 288 20.91 16.35 6.14
C HIS A 288 19.65 17.11 5.67
N LEU A 289 18.47 16.77 6.17
CA LEU A 289 17.20 17.27 5.65
C LEU A 289 17.04 18.79 5.82
N THR A 290 17.33 19.32 7.01
CA THR A 290 17.25 20.78 7.30
C THR A 290 18.18 21.59 6.39
N ALA A 291 19.38 21.07 6.11
CA ALA A 291 20.33 21.74 5.24
C ALA A 291 19.87 21.73 3.77
N SER A 292 19.21 20.65 3.34
CA SER A 292 18.74 20.45 1.97
C SER A 292 17.51 21.31 1.68
N ILE A 293 16.57 21.41 2.63
CA ILE A 293 15.37 22.25 2.48
C ILE A 293 15.71 23.74 2.28
N ASN A 294 16.80 24.21 2.91
CA ASN A 294 17.30 25.58 2.78
C ASN A 294 18.00 25.86 1.43
N LYS A 295 18.23 24.82 0.64
CA LYS A 295 18.88 24.84 -0.67
C LYS A 295 17.94 24.45 -1.81
N ILE A 296 16.65 24.24 -1.55
CA ILE A 296 15.66 23.96 -2.60
C ILE A 296 15.83 25.02 -3.71
N PRO A 297 16.02 24.61 -4.96
CA PRO A 297 16.07 25.52 -6.09
C PRO A 297 14.80 26.37 -6.20
N GLU A 298 14.97 27.66 -6.49
CA GLU A 298 13.86 28.61 -6.70
C GLU A 298 12.85 28.13 -7.77
N GLN A 299 13.30 27.29 -8.71
CA GLN A 299 12.43 26.69 -9.71
C GLN A 299 11.40 25.72 -9.09
N TYR A 300 11.83 24.83 -8.18
CA TYR A 300 10.91 23.93 -7.48
C TYR A 300 9.93 24.69 -6.60
N HIS A 301 10.35 25.77 -5.93
CA HIS A 301 9.43 26.65 -5.20
C HIS A 301 8.28 27.14 -6.10
N LYS A 302 8.61 27.60 -7.32
CA LYS A 302 7.62 28.09 -8.28
C LYS A 302 6.75 26.98 -8.83
N ASP A 303 7.34 25.86 -9.23
CA ASP A 303 6.63 24.77 -9.87
C ASP A 303 5.61 24.14 -8.92
N TYR A 304 6.03 23.84 -7.68
CA TYR A 304 5.15 23.26 -6.67
C TYR A 304 4.06 24.23 -6.21
N LEU A 305 4.37 25.51 -5.97
CA LEU A 305 3.33 26.49 -5.65
C LEU A 305 2.36 26.71 -6.81
N ASN A 306 2.86 26.78 -8.05
CA ASN A 306 1.99 26.95 -9.21
C ASN A 306 1.06 25.74 -9.39
N LEU A 307 1.56 24.53 -9.13
CA LEU A 307 0.75 23.32 -9.13
C LEU A 307 -0.35 23.39 -8.05
N ALA A 308 0.03 23.69 -6.81
CA ALA A 308 -0.90 23.81 -5.68
C ALA A 308 -1.95 24.93 -5.86
N LEU A 309 -1.61 26.01 -6.58
CA LEU A 309 -2.53 27.13 -6.86
C LEU A 309 -3.43 26.90 -8.08
N LYS A 310 -3.02 26.03 -9.01
CA LYS A 310 -3.86 25.58 -10.13
C LYS A 310 -4.94 24.63 -9.64
N ASP A 311 -4.67 23.92 -8.56
CA ASP A 311 -5.62 23.01 -7.96
C ASP A 311 -6.92 23.74 -7.60
N LYS A 312 -8.02 23.04 -7.80
CA LYS A 312 -9.36 23.52 -7.46
C LYS A 312 -9.84 22.65 -6.34
N THR A 313 -10.48 23.27 -5.35
CA THR A 313 -11.17 22.58 -4.28
C THR A 313 -12.16 21.55 -4.86
N GLY A 314 -11.66 20.34 -5.06
CA GLY A 314 -12.33 19.23 -5.73
C GLY A 314 -13.29 18.55 -4.78
N TYR A 315 -13.96 17.50 -5.24
CA TYR A 315 -14.98 16.78 -4.48
C TYR A 315 -14.46 15.46 -3.86
N GLY A 316 -13.18 15.15 -4.05
CA GLY A 316 -12.50 13.94 -3.56
C GLY A 316 -11.48 14.18 -2.42
N ASP A 317 -11.05 15.41 -2.18
CA ASP A 317 -10.14 15.77 -1.08
C ASP A 317 -10.92 16.46 0.06
N THR A 318 -10.73 15.99 1.29
CA THR A 318 -11.35 16.58 2.49
C THR A 318 -10.82 17.97 2.83
N HIS A 319 -9.64 18.35 2.33
CA HIS A 319 -9.05 19.68 2.52
C HIS A 319 -9.40 20.63 1.36
N PRO A 320 -9.80 21.88 1.63
CA PRO A 320 -9.90 22.91 0.61
C PRO A 320 -8.54 23.22 -0.04
N CYS A 321 -8.54 23.61 -1.32
CA CYS A 321 -7.30 23.96 -2.02
C CYS A 321 -6.59 25.14 -1.34
N LEU A 322 -5.28 25.25 -1.54
CA LEU A 322 -4.43 26.27 -0.94
C LEU A 322 -5.01 27.69 -1.10
N ARG A 323 -5.52 28.03 -2.29
CA ARG A 323 -6.07 29.36 -2.58
C ARG A 323 -7.24 29.72 -1.67
N ASP A 324 -8.16 28.79 -1.44
CA ASP A 324 -9.37 29.06 -0.67
C ASP A 324 -9.05 29.18 0.83
N ARG A 325 -8.10 28.38 1.33
CA ARG A 325 -7.58 28.47 2.71
C ARG A 325 -6.89 29.82 2.96
N LEU A 326 -6.01 30.25 2.05
CA LEU A 326 -5.36 31.57 2.13
C LEU A 326 -6.39 32.72 2.10
N ALA A 327 -7.39 32.62 1.21
CA ALA A 327 -8.48 33.61 1.15
C ALA A 327 -9.28 33.69 2.45
N SER A 328 -9.54 32.54 3.10
CA SER A 328 -10.24 32.49 4.39
C SER A 328 -9.45 33.16 5.53
N LEU A 329 -8.12 33.12 5.46
CA LEU A 329 -7.20 33.79 6.38
C LEU A 329 -7.01 35.28 6.06
N GLY A 330 -7.48 35.74 4.90
CA GLY A 330 -7.23 37.10 4.41
C GLY A 330 -5.79 37.34 3.95
N GLU A 331 -5.06 36.27 3.66
CA GLU A 331 -3.64 36.31 3.31
C GLU A 331 -3.43 36.00 1.81
N LYS A 332 -2.25 36.39 1.32
CA LYS A 332 -1.80 36.04 -0.03
C LYS A 332 -0.77 34.93 0.05
N VAL A 333 -0.43 34.36 -1.12
CA VAL A 333 0.66 33.40 -1.25
C VAL A 333 1.96 34.04 -0.75
N GLN A 334 2.58 33.39 0.22
CA GLN A 334 3.77 33.86 0.89
C GLN A 334 4.49 32.66 1.49
N THR A 335 5.79 32.57 1.28
CA THR A 335 6.65 31.55 1.89
C THR A 335 7.46 32.15 3.02
N SER A 336 7.92 31.31 3.94
CA SER A 336 8.82 31.76 5.01
C SER A 336 10.21 32.11 4.47
N ALA A 337 11.00 32.80 5.28
CA ALA A 337 12.43 32.95 5.02
C ALA A 337 13.17 31.61 5.24
N LYS A 338 14.44 31.54 4.84
CA LYS A 338 15.28 30.36 5.13
C LYS A 338 15.27 30.05 6.62
N LEU A 339 15.20 28.77 6.92
CA LEU A 339 15.09 28.25 8.28
C LEU A 339 16.45 28.40 8.99
N GLU A 340 16.51 29.28 9.99
CA GLU A 340 17.71 29.45 10.82
C GLU A 340 17.85 28.32 11.85
N LYS A 341 16.73 27.91 12.45
CA LYS A 341 16.61 26.77 13.35
C LYS A 341 15.30 26.04 13.09
N SER A 342 15.38 24.72 13.07
CA SER A 342 14.22 23.84 12.96
C SER A 342 13.45 23.75 14.27
N ALA A 343 12.18 23.38 14.18
CA ALA A 343 11.36 23.09 15.35
C ALA A 343 11.94 21.94 16.18
N ALA A 344 12.55 20.93 15.56
CA ALA A 344 13.24 19.84 16.26
C ALA A 344 14.37 20.37 17.16
N GLU A 345 15.21 21.28 16.64
CA GLU A 345 16.30 21.91 17.41
C GLU A 345 15.81 22.77 18.58
N GLU A 346 14.60 23.33 18.47
CA GLU A 346 14.03 24.17 19.54
C GLU A 346 13.17 23.40 20.54
N PHE A 347 12.55 22.31 20.13
CA PHE A 347 11.63 21.55 20.96
C PHE A 347 12.31 20.43 21.75
N PHE A 348 13.34 19.82 21.17
CA PHE A 348 13.99 18.65 21.74
C PHE A 348 15.13 19.05 22.66
N ALA A 349 15.25 18.37 23.79
CA ALA A 349 16.36 18.54 24.72
C ALA A 349 17.68 18.06 24.09
N LYS A 350 17.61 17.05 23.22
CA LYS A 350 18.73 16.46 22.50
C LYS A 350 18.32 16.07 21.08
N PRO A 351 18.22 17.05 20.16
CA PRO A 351 17.74 16.80 18.80
C PRO A 351 18.61 15.77 18.07
N ASP A 352 19.93 15.81 18.25
CA ASP A 352 20.87 14.90 17.57
C ASP A 352 20.64 13.42 17.90
N GLU A 353 20.28 13.08 19.15
CA GLU A 353 20.00 11.68 19.55
C GLU A 353 18.75 11.14 18.84
N ILE A 354 17.73 11.97 18.63
CA ILE A 354 16.50 11.58 17.92
C ILE A 354 16.76 11.51 16.40
N VAL A 355 17.52 12.46 15.84
CA VAL A 355 17.93 12.43 14.44
C VAL A 355 18.69 11.14 14.12
N ASP A 356 19.71 10.81 14.93
CA ASP A 356 20.50 9.59 14.72
C ASP A 356 19.64 8.32 14.86
N ALA A 357 18.65 8.30 15.76
CA ALA A 357 17.73 7.17 15.89
C ALA A 357 16.90 6.93 14.61
N PHE A 358 16.40 8.01 14.00
CA PHE A 358 15.66 7.93 12.73
C PHE A 358 16.56 7.54 11.54
N ASP A 359 17.81 8.02 11.50
CA ASP A 359 18.77 7.62 10.47
C ASP A 359 19.14 6.13 10.59
N VAL A 360 19.30 5.62 11.82
CA VAL A 360 19.57 4.19 12.06
C VAL A 360 18.39 3.32 11.65
N ASP A 361 17.18 3.66 12.10
CA ASP A 361 15.94 2.93 11.79
C ASP A 361 15.70 2.86 10.27
N TRP A 362 15.88 3.98 9.57
CA TRP A 362 15.78 3.99 8.11
C TRP A 362 16.86 3.14 7.45
N TRP A 363 18.11 3.17 7.94
CA TRP A 363 19.19 2.39 7.33
C TRP A 363 18.99 0.88 7.52
N GLU A 364 18.43 0.43 8.64
CA GLU A 364 18.11 -0.98 8.88
C GLU A 364 17.14 -1.55 7.83
N THR A 365 16.24 -0.72 7.30
CA THR A 365 15.27 -1.13 6.28
C THR A 365 15.75 -0.87 4.85
N ALA A 366 16.50 0.21 4.61
CA ALA A 366 16.88 0.62 3.25
C ALA A 366 18.20 0.01 2.74
N LYS A 367 19.05 -0.53 3.63
CA LYS A 367 20.41 -0.95 3.27
C LYS A 367 20.43 -2.01 2.16
N GLU A 368 19.62 -3.05 2.27
CA GLU A 368 19.63 -4.18 1.32
C GLU A 368 19.23 -3.71 -0.08
N ASP A 369 18.16 -2.92 -0.18
CA ASP A 369 17.70 -2.33 -1.45
C ASP A 369 18.75 -1.39 -2.07
N ILE A 370 19.42 -0.59 -1.24
CA ILE A 370 20.48 0.33 -1.69
C ILE A 370 21.69 -0.45 -2.21
N GLU A 371 22.15 -1.46 -1.46
CA GLU A 371 23.29 -2.30 -1.84
C GLU A 371 22.99 -3.07 -3.14
N ALA A 372 21.79 -3.64 -3.27
CA ALA A 372 21.32 -4.31 -4.48
C ALA A 372 21.28 -3.35 -5.69
N ARG A 373 20.78 -2.12 -5.50
CA ARG A 373 20.77 -1.09 -6.56
C ARG A 373 22.18 -0.71 -6.98
N PHE A 374 23.12 -0.55 -6.05
CA PHE A 374 24.51 -0.23 -6.37
C PHE A 374 25.23 -1.37 -7.09
N GLU A 375 24.96 -2.62 -6.72
CA GLU A 375 25.47 -3.79 -7.41
C GLU A 375 24.93 -3.86 -8.84
N TYR A 376 23.61 -3.71 -9.01
CA TYR A 376 22.97 -3.64 -10.32
C TYR A 376 23.58 -2.56 -11.21
N GLU A 377 23.73 -1.33 -10.71
CA GLU A 377 24.30 -0.23 -11.50
C GLU A 377 25.76 -0.47 -11.89
N LYS A 378 26.55 -1.10 -11.01
CA LYS A 378 27.94 -1.46 -11.30
C LYS A 378 28.00 -2.51 -12.41
N ASP A 379 27.18 -3.54 -12.33
CA ASP A 379 27.11 -4.60 -13.34
C ASP A 379 26.56 -4.07 -14.66
N ALA A 380 25.55 -3.19 -14.61
CA ALA A 380 25.01 -2.50 -15.78
C ALA A 380 26.08 -1.66 -16.48
N LYS A 381 26.97 -0.96 -15.75
CA LYS A 381 28.10 -0.21 -16.34
C LYS A 381 29.09 -1.13 -17.05
N VAL A 382 29.50 -2.21 -16.40
CA VAL A 382 30.41 -3.21 -17.00
C VAL A 382 29.78 -3.79 -18.27
N ARG A 383 28.48 -4.09 -18.21
CA ARG A 383 27.72 -4.60 -19.34
C ARG A 383 27.61 -3.56 -20.46
N TYR A 384 27.37 -2.29 -20.14
CA TYR A 384 27.31 -1.19 -21.08
C TYR A 384 28.62 -1.02 -21.86
N GLU A 385 29.77 -1.02 -21.16
CA GLU A 385 31.09 -0.92 -21.79
C GLU A 385 31.36 -2.09 -22.74
N LYS A 386 30.95 -3.31 -22.35
CA LYS A 386 31.06 -4.50 -23.20
C LYS A 386 30.21 -4.38 -24.47
N LEU A 387 28.98 -3.87 -24.35
CA LEU A 387 28.08 -3.65 -25.49
C LEU A 387 28.62 -2.54 -26.41
N GLN A 388 29.19 -1.46 -25.85
CA GLN A 388 29.82 -0.40 -26.65
C GLN A 388 31.06 -0.91 -27.44
N GLY A 389 31.82 -1.84 -26.87
CA GLY A 389 32.99 -2.43 -27.53
C GLY A 389 32.68 -3.45 -28.65
N LYS A 390 31.41 -3.86 -28.81
CA LYS A 390 31.03 -4.89 -29.77
C LYS A 390 30.64 -4.27 -31.12
N ALA A 391 31.26 -4.75 -32.20
CA ALA A 391 31.08 -4.18 -33.54
C ALA A 391 29.68 -4.43 -34.15
N LEU A 392 29.00 -5.51 -33.74
CA LEU A 392 27.65 -5.85 -34.19
C LEU A 392 26.85 -6.40 -32.99
N LEU A 393 25.76 -5.71 -32.66
CA LEU A 393 24.84 -6.11 -31.58
C LEU A 393 23.67 -6.89 -32.16
N THR A 394 23.19 -7.90 -31.44
CA THR A 394 21.88 -8.51 -31.70
C THR A 394 20.76 -7.54 -31.31
N VAL A 395 19.53 -7.81 -31.73
CA VAL A 395 18.36 -6.99 -31.38
C VAL A 395 18.19 -6.93 -29.86
N ASP A 396 18.28 -8.07 -29.17
CA ASP A 396 18.22 -8.13 -27.70
C ASP A 396 19.33 -7.32 -27.03
N GLU A 397 20.56 -7.37 -27.55
CA GLU A 397 21.67 -6.58 -27.02
C GLU A 397 21.51 -5.08 -27.27
N LYS A 398 20.85 -4.68 -28.37
CA LYS A 398 20.50 -3.27 -28.62
C LYS A 398 19.40 -2.80 -27.67
N ILE A 399 18.38 -3.63 -27.42
CA ILE A 399 17.30 -3.35 -26.44
C ILE A 399 17.93 -3.20 -25.05
N GLU A 400 18.79 -4.14 -24.66
CA GLU A 400 19.53 -4.11 -23.40
C GLU A 400 20.37 -2.84 -23.28
N LYS A 401 21.11 -2.46 -24.34
CA LYS A 401 21.89 -1.21 -24.37
C LYS A 401 21.00 0.02 -24.19
N ALA A 402 19.84 0.08 -24.83
CA ALA A 402 18.92 1.20 -24.70
C ALA A 402 18.37 1.31 -23.26
N ASN A 403 17.97 0.18 -22.66
CA ASN A 403 17.50 0.11 -21.27
C ASN A 403 18.59 0.52 -20.28
N ILE A 404 19.83 0.02 -20.44
CA ILE A 404 20.95 0.43 -19.59
C ILE A 404 21.24 1.93 -19.74
N THR A 405 21.13 2.48 -20.97
CA THR A 405 21.31 3.92 -21.20
C THR A 405 20.26 4.74 -20.47
N ARG A 406 18.99 4.30 -20.50
CA ARG A 406 17.89 4.94 -19.76
C ARG A 406 18.15 4.94 -18.26
N ASN A 407 18.60 3.80 -17.72
CA ASN A 407 18.78 3.62 -16.29
C ASN A 407 20.03 4.31 -15.72
N LEU A 408 21.13 4.37 -16.50
CA LEU A 408 22.41 4.93 -16.03
C LEU A 408 22.63 6.39 -16.41
N GLU A 409 22.03 6.85 -17.50
CA GLU A 409 22.14 8.21 -17.97
C GLU A 409 20.79 8.93 -17.84
N GLU A 410 20.11 9.20 -18.94
CA GLU A 410 18.83 9.92 -18.98
C GLU A 410 17.99 9.39 -20.13
N LEU A 411 16.67 9.55 -20.02
CA LEU A 411 15.71 9.10 -21.02
C LEU A 411 16.01 9.67 -22.41
N GLU A 412 16.37 10.94 -22.48
CA GLU A 412 16.66 11.68 -23.70
C GLU A 412 17.81 11.06 -24.52
N LYS A 413 18.76 10.40 -23.84
CA LYS A 413 19.87 9.71 -24.50
C LYS A 413 19.51 8.28 -24.92
N ALA A 414 18.56 7.66 -24.22
CA ALA A 414 18.05 6.34 -24.56
C ALA A 414 17.07 6.39 -25.76
N MET A 415 16.30 7.48 -25.91
CA MET A 415 15.30 7.61 -26.96
C MET A 415 15.83 7.34 -28.38
N PRO A 416 16.95 7.92 -28.84
CA PRO A 416 17.48 7.61 -30.16
C PRO A 416 17.80 6.13 -30.36
N LEU A 417 18.22 5.42 -29.29
CA LEU A 417 18.51 3.98 -29.34
C LEU A 417 17.22 3.16 -29.47
N TYR A 418 16.16 3.56 -28.76
CA TYR A 418 14.84 2.94 -28.91
C TYR A 418 14.25 3.19 -30.31
N GLU A 419 14.39 4.41 -30.84
CA GLU A 419 13.89 4.74 -32.19
C GLU A 419 14.63 3.99 -33.30
N GLU A 420 15.93 3.69 -33.14
CA GLU A 420 16.70 2.87 -34.08
C GLU A 420 16.15 1.45 -34.20
N LEU A 421 15.55 0.93 -33.13
CA LEU A 421 14.98 -0.43 -33.06
C LEU A 421 13.59 -0.55 -33.69
N LEU A 422 12.86 0.57 -33.85
CA LEU A 422 11.49 0.56 -34.38
C LEU A 422 11.31 -0.12 -35.74
N PRO A 423 12.24 -0.04 -36.71
CA PRO A 423 12.11 -0.74 -37.98
C PRO A 423 12.38 -2.25 -37.88
N GLU A 424 12.97 -2.74 -36.79
CA GLU A 424 13.33 -4.14 -36.63
C GLU A 424 12.12 -4.98 -36.21
N LYS A 425 11.83 -6.04 -36.97
CA LYS A 425 10.67 -6.91 -36.69
C LYS A 425 10.81 -7.61 -35.33
N GLU A 426 11.99 -8.13 -35.04
CA GLU A 426 12.30 -8.84 -33.80
C GLU A 426 12.09 -7.93 -32.57
N ALA A 427 12.42 -6.63 -32.66
CA ALA A 427 12.18 -5.68 -31.57
C ALA A 427 10.69 -5.46 -31.32
N ASN A 428 9.89 -5.31 -32.38
CA ASN A 428 8.44 -5.15 -32.26
C ASN A 428 7.71 -6.45 -31.82
N GLU A 429 8.42 -7.57 -31.81
CA GLU A 429 7.95 -8.86 -31.28
C GLU A 429 8.52 -9.15 -29.88
N ASN A 430 9.26 -8.20 -29.28
CA ASN A 430 9.83 -8.31 -27.95
C ASN A 430 9.03 -7.46 -26.93
N PRO A 431 8.37 -8.07 -25.93
CA PRO A 431 7.53 -7.35 -24.98
C PRO A 431 8.32 -6.40 -24.07
N VAL A 432 9.58 -6.74 -23.73
CA VAL A 432 10.47 -5.88 -22.93
C VAL A 432 10.78 -4.58 -23.68
N PHE A 433 11.03 -4.66 -25.00
CA PHE A 433 11.22 -3.46 -25.81
C PHE A 433 9.94 -2.62 -25.90
N LEU A 434 8.79 -3.25 -26.15
CA LEU A 434 7.50 -2.57 -26.25
C LEU A 434 7.13 -1.84 -24.95
N TYR A 435 7.39 -2.47 -23.80
CA TYR A 435 7.25 -1.85 -22.49
C TYR A 435 8.18 -0.64 -22.33
N ALA A 436 9.47 -0.83 -22.61
CA ALA A 436 10.48 0.19 -22.43
C ALA A 436 10.25 1.42 -23.31
N ILE A 437 9.98 1.25 -24.61
CA ILE A 437 9.70 2.37 -25.52
C ILE A 437 8.31 2.98 -25.25
N GLY A 438 7.35 2.16 -24.82
CA GLY A 438 6.00 2.60 -24.48
C GLY A 438 6.01 3.58 -23.32
N THR A 439 6.59 3.17 -22.19
CA THR A 439 6.77 4.03 -21.00
C THR A 439 7.61 5.27 -21.31
N ALA A 440 8.69 5.12 -22.09
CA ALA A 440 9.53 6.23 -22.52
C ALA A 440 8.77 7.31 -23.30
N TYR A 441 7.87 6.92 -24.20
CA TYR A 441 7.01 7.88 -24.90
C TYR A 441 6.01 8.56 -23.96
N LEU A 442 5.41 7.83 -23.01
CA LEU A 442 4.47 8.43 -22.06
C LEU A 442 5.14 9.45 -21.13
N GLU A 443 6.35 9.16 -20.66
CA GLU A 443 7.18 10.10 -19.87
C GLU A 443 7.48 11.39 -20.63
N LEU A 444 7.63 11.30 -21.96
CA LEU A 444 7.82 12.46 -22.86
C LEU A 444 6.49 13.08 -23.34
N GLU A 445 5.40 12.82 -22.62
CA GLU A 445 4.04 13.34 -22.91
C GLU A 445 3.55 12.97 -24.33
N ASN A 446 3.97 11.82 -24.84
CA ASN A 446 3.62 11.35 -26.18
C ASN A 446 2.70 10.14 -26.14
N SER A 447 1.46 10.33 -26.56
CA SER A 447 0.40 9.30 -26.53
C SER A 447 0.70 8.05 -27.37
N LYS A 448 1.70 8.07 -28.27
CA LYS A 448 2.17 6.87 -28.97
C LYS A 448 2.60 5.76 -28.01
N GLY A 449 3.04 6.10 -26.80
CA GLY A 449 3.42 5.12 -25.78
C GLY A 449 2.30 4.13 -25.47
N VAL A 450 1.04 4.60 -25.49
CA VAL A 450 -0.14 3.75 -25.27
C VAL A 450 -0.22 2.62 -26.30
N GLU A 451 0.07 2.88 -27.58
CA GLU A 451 0.00 1.86 -28.63
C GLU A 451 1.03 0.74 -28.41
N TYR A 452 2.22 1.07 -27.92
CA TYR A 452 3.26 0.09 -27.62
C TYR A 452 2.94 -0.71 -26.36
N LEU A 453 2.45 -0.05 -25.30
CA LEU A 453 2.03 -0.73 -24.07
C LEU A 453 0.83 -1.64 -24.30
N ARG A 454 -0.13 -1.25 -25.15
CA ARG A 454 -1.26 -2.12 -25.55
C ARG A 454 -0.79 -3.40 -26.24
N LYS A 455 0.29 -3.35 -27.02
CA LYS A 455 0.90 -4.56 -27.58
C LYS A 455 1.57 -5.40 -26.49
N CYS A 456 2.33 -4.76 -25.60
CA CYS A 456 2.98 -5.44 -24.46
C CYS A 456 1.96 -6.22 -23.60
N ILE A 457 0.84 -5.58 -23.23
CA ILE A 457 -0.29 -6.18 -22.49
C ILE A 457 -0.81 -7.47 -23.12
N SER A 458 -0.76 -7.58 -24.45
CA SER A 458 -1.25 -8.77 -25.17
C SER A 458 -0.21 -9.87 -25.34
N MET A 459 1.05 -9.63 -25.00
CA MET A 459 2.18 -10.49 -25.32
C MET A 459 2.84 -11.13 -24.12
N ASP A 460 2.85 -10.44 -22.97
CA ASP A 460 3.60 -10.87 -21.81
C ASP A 460 2.78 -10.69 -20.54
N TRP A 461 2.63 -11.77 -19.78
CA TRP A 461 1.80 -11.79 -18.59
C TRP A 461 2.47 -11.08 -17.41
N GLU A 462 3.81 -11.05 -17.34
CA GLU A 462 4.57 -10.40 -16.27
C GLU A 462 4.47 -8.88 -16.41
N LEU A 463 4.68 -8.37 -17.63
CA LEU A 463 4.65 -6.93 -17.93
C LEU A 463 3.24 -6.36 -18.08
N LYS A 464 2.20 -7.20 -18.06
CA LYS A 464 0.83 -6.76 -18.29
C LYS A 464 0.34 -5.79 -17.22
N LEU A 465 0.60 -6.07 -15.95
CA LEU A 465 0.14 -5.21 -14.85
C LEU A 465 0.82 -3.83 -14.91
N ASP A 466 2.15 -3.82 -14.98
CA ASP A 466 2.95 -2.59 -15.08
C ASP A 466 2.56 -1.75 -16.32
N SER A 467 2.26 -2.41 -17.44
CA SER A 467 1.80 -1.73 -18.65
C SER A 467 0.42 -1.10 -18.49
N LEU A 468 -0.52 -1.76 -17.81
CA LEU A 468 -1.84 -1.20 -17.50
C LEU A 468 -1.74 0.00 -16.56
N GLU A 469 -0.85 -0.07 -15.56
CA GLU A 469 -0.58 1.02 -14.63
C GLU A 469 0.00 2.24 -15.35
N ALA A 470 1.04 2.06 -16.15
CA ALA A 470 1.65 3.16 -16.90
C ALA A 470 0.66 3.86 -17.86
N VAL A 471 -0.23 3.10 -18.52
CA VAL A 471 -1.30 3.68 -19.35
C VAL A 471 -2.33 4.42 -18.48
N GLY A 472 -2.72 3.84 -17.35
CA GLY A 472 -3.65 4.46 -16.39
C GLY A 472 -3.14 5.79 -15.84
N ASP A 473 -1.89 5.85 -15.43
CA ASP A 473 -1.26 7.06 -14.92
C ASP A 473 -1.24 8.17 -15.98
N PHE A 474 -0.94 7.80 -17.23
CA PHE A 474 -0.99 8.75 -18.34
C PHE A 474 -2.40 9.30 -18.58
N TYR A 475 -3.43 8.44 -18.59
CA TYR A 475 -4.82 8.88 -18.75
C TYR A 475 -5.31 9.74 -17.59
N TYR A 476 -4.94 9.38 -16.36
CA TYR A 476 -5.23 10.16 -15.17
C TYR A 476 -4.61 11.56 -15.25
N LYS A 477 -3.32 11.64 -15.58
CA LYS A 477 -2.59 12.91 -15.72
C LYS A 477 -3.19 13.83 -16.79
N HIS A 478 -3.73 13.25 -17.87
CA HIS A 478 -4.32 13.99 -18.99
C HIS A 478 -5.82 14.23 -18.87
N ASN A 479 -6.47 13.81 -17.78
CA ASN A 479 -7.92 13.89 -17.57
C ASN A 479 -8.72 13.19 -18.68
N LEU A 480 -8.25 12.02 -19.13
CA LEU A 480 -8.93 11.17 -20.11
C LEU A 480 -9.84 10.16 -19.37
N GLU A 481 -10.97 10.65 -18.85
CA GLU A 481 -11.81 9.91 -17.90
C GLU A 481 -12.39 8.59 -18.45
N GLU A 482 -12.89 8.58 -19.68
CA GLU A 482 -13.48 7.38 -20.29
C GLU A 482 -12.44 6.27 -20.48
N ASP A 483 -11.25 6.65 -20.96
CA ASP A 483 -10.14 5.72 -21.16
C ASP A 483 -9.57 5.21 -19.82
N LEU A 484 -9.54 6.07 -18.79
CA LEU A 484 -9.14 5.72 -17.43
C LEU A 484 -10.10 4.71 -16.78
N GLU A 485 -11.43 4.88 -16.94
CA GLU A 485 -12.38 3.93 -16.38
C GLU A 485 -12.19 2.53 -17.01
N SER A 486 -11.96 2.48 -18.32
CA SER A 486 -11.70 1.23 -19.03
C SER A 486 -10.41 0.55 -18.58
N ILE A 487 -9.30 1.28 -18.40
CA ILE A 487 -8.01 0.69 -18.02
C ILE A 487 -8.01 0.24 -16.56
N VAL A 488 -8.70 0.96 -15.67
CA VAL A 488 -8.87 0.56 -14.26
C VAL A 488 -9.64 -0.74 -14.17
N GLN A 489 -10.72 -0.89 -14.95
CA GLN A 489 -11.47 -2.14 -14.99
C GLN A 489 -10.61 -3.31 -15.48
N GLU A 490 -9.85 -3.12 -16.56
CA GLU A 490 -8.96 -4.17 -17.10
C GLU A 490 -7.87 -4.56 -16.08
N ARG A 491 -7.35 -3.59 -15.32
CA ARG A 491 -6.41 -3.83 -14.22
C ARG A 491 -7.02 -4.65 -13.10
N GLU A 492 -8.22 -4.29 -12.64
CA GLU A 492 -8.95 -5.05 -11.60
C GLU A 492 -9.22 -6.49 -12.06
N GLU A 493 -9.64 -6.68 -13.32
CA GLU A 493 -9.84 -8.00 -13.90
C GLU A 493 -8.54 -8.81 -13.96
N TRP A 494 -7.41 -8.16 -14.28
CA TRP A 494 -6.11 -8.84 -14.32
C TRP A 494 -5.58 -9.20 -12.94
N ILE A 495 -5.75 -8.33 -11.93
CA ILE A 495 -5.39 -8.62 -10.54
C ILE A 495 -6.15 -9.86 -10.06
N ALA A 496 -7.45 -9.96 -10.33
CA ALA A 496 -8.23 -11.15 -9.99
C ALA A 496 -7.73 -12.43 -10.68
N VAL A 497 -7.19 -12.33 -11.90
CA VAL A 497 -6.56 -13.46 -12.60
C VAL A 497 -5.23 -13.84 -11.95
N LEU A 498 -4.42 -12.86 -11.52
CA LEU A 498 -3.16 -13.11 -10.82
C LEU A 498 -3.40 -13.81 -9.47
N GLU A 499 -4.41 -13.38 -8.72
CA GLU A 499 -4.84 -14.00 -7.46
C GLU A 499 -5.31 -15.43 -7.68
N ALA A 500 -6.23 -15.65 -8.64
CA ALA A 500 -6.69 -17.00 -8.99
C ALA A 500 -5.53 -17.90 -9.47
N SER A 501 -4.55 -17.33 -10.17
CA SER A 501 -3.35 -18.04 -10.61
C SER A 501 -2.43 -18.40 -9.44
N ALA A 502 -2.31 -17.54 -8.43
CA ALA A 502 -1.55 -17.83 -7.21
C ALA A 502 -2.20 -19.00 -6.45
N GLU A 503 -3.53 -18.96 -6.25
CA GLU A 503 -4.29 -20.06 -5.64
C GLU A 503 -4.14 -21.37 -6.43
N GLU A 504 -4.27 -21.31 -7.76
CA GLU A 504 -4.08 -22.47 -8.63
C GLU A 504 -2.66 -23.03 -8.53
N SER A 505 -1.64 -22.19 -8.35
CA SER A 505 -0.25 -22.62 -8.24
C SER A 505 0.04 -23.35 -6.92
N GLU A 506 -0.60 -22.93 -5.82
CA GLU A 506 -0.40 -23.51 -4.48
C GLU A 506 -1.13 -24.84 -4.29
N ILE A 507 -2.30 -25.01 -4.92
CA ILE A 507 -3.15 -26.17 -4.70
C ILE A 507 -2.91 -27.23 -5.79
N VAL A 508 -2.50 -28.43 -5.36
CA VAL A 508 -2.36 -29.59 -6.26
C VAL A 508 -3.63 -30.45 -6.19
N THR A 509 -4.25 -30.71 -7.34
CA THR A 509 -5.52 -31.45 -7.45
C THR A 509 -5.44 -32.58 -8.48
N GLU A 510 -6.42 -33.49 -8.43
CA GLU A 510 -6.53 -34.56 -9.43
C GLU A 510 -6.91 -34.06 -10.83
N GLU A 511 -7.41 -32.83 -10.97
CA GLU A 511 -7.75 -32.22 -12.26
C GLU A 511 -6.53 -31.66 -12.99
N ASP A 512 -5.43 -31.43 -12.26
CA ASP A 512 -4.22 -30.81 -12.79
C ASP A 512 -3.53 -31.65 -13.88
N GLU A 513 -2.92 -30.95 -14.83
CA GLU A 513 -2.03 -31.54 -15.84
C GLU A 513 -0.57 -31.20 -15.54
N PHE A 514 0.28 -32.23 -15.61
CA PHE A 514 1.71 -32.12 -15.33
C PHE A 514 2.54 -32.52 -16.56
N GLU A 515 3.67 -31.86 -16.74
CA GLU A 515 4.68 -32.24 -17.72
C GLU A 515 6.10 -32.21 -17.14
N GLY A 516 7.06 -32.73 -17.90
CA GLY A 516 8.46 -32.75 -17.45
C GLY A 516 9.07 -31.36 -17.47
N CYS A 517 9.80 -31.01 -16.41
CA CYS A 517 10.48 -29.72 -16.33
C CYS A 517 11.64 -29.59 -17.32
N ASN A 518 11.75 -28.43 -17.97
CA ASN A 518 12.92 -28.04 -18.74
C ASN A 518 13.78 -27.04 -17.94
N ILE A 519 14.38 -27.51 -16.84
CA ILE A 519 15.22 -26.71 -15.95
C ILE A 519 16.69 -27.02 -16.20
N ASP A 520 17.56 -26.02 -15.99
CA ASP A 520 19.02 -26.19 -16.06
C ASP A 520 19.48 -27.34 -15.15
N GLN A 521 20.30 -28.24 -15.70
CA GLN A 521 20.86 -29.37 -14.97
C GLN A 521 21.63 -28.95 -13.72
N LYS A 522 22.24 -27.76 -13.69
CA LYS A 522 22.92 -27.22 -12.52
C LYS A 522 21.97 -27.01 -11.34
N VAL A 523 20.78 -26.46 -11.60
CA VAL A 523 19.75 -26.24 -10.57
C VAL A 523 19.22 -27.58 -10.05
N VAL A 524 18.98 -28.55 -10.95
CA VAL A 524 18.54 -29.89 -10.56
C VAL A 524 19.59 -30.59 -9.69
N LEU A 525 20.88 -30.43 -9.98
CA LEU A 525 21.96 -31.00 -9.17
C LEU A 525 22.03 -30.36 -7.77
N GLU A 526 21.87 -29.04 -7.67
CA GLU A 526 21.84 -28.33 -6.39
C GLU A 526 20.64 -28.77 -5.52
N LEU A 527 19.45 -28.90 -6.12
CA LEU A 527 18.28 -29.50 -5.48
C LEU A 527 18.57 -30.91 -4.95
N VAL A 528 19.17 -31.78 -5.77
CA VAL A 528 19.48 -33.16 -5.38
C VAL A 528 20.49 -33.24 -4.23
N GLU A 529 21.47 -32.33 -4.15
CA GLU A 529 22.37 -32.29 -3.00
C GLU A 529 21.63 -31.91 -1.72
N GLY A 530 20.75 -30.89 -1.76
CA GLY A 530 19.93 -30.51 -0.60
C GLY A 530 18.98 -31.64 -0.16
N LEU A 531 18.36 -32.34 -1.11
CA LEU A 531 17.46 -33.47 -0.83
C LEU A 531 18.15 -34.64 -0.11
N LYS A 532 19.45 -34.85 -0.32
CA LYS A 532 20.21 -35.90 0.41
C LYS A 532 20.35 -35.61 1.89
N GLU A 533 20.29 -34.34 2.29
CA GLU A 533 20.40 -33.94 3.70
C GLU A 533 19.11 -34.17 4.49
N ILE A 534 17.98 -34.38 3.80
CA ILE A 534 16.67 -34.59 4.39
C ILE A 534 16.38 -36.09 4.42
N SER A 535 16.72 -36.73 5.54
CA SER A 535 16.70 -38.18 5.68
C SER A 535 15.33 -38.85 5.47
N GLN A 536 14.26 -38.08 5.64
CA GLN A 536 12.87 -38.50 5.58
C GLN A 536 12.35 -38.70 4.15
N ILE A 537 13.04 -38.16 3.13
CA ILE A 537 12.64 -38.25 1.73
C ILE A 537 13.21 -39.52 1.11
N GLU A 538 12.35 -40.40 0.59
CA GLU A 538 12.74 -41.60 -0.16
C GLU A 538 12.94 -41.29 -1.65
N GLU A 539 11.99 -40.57 -2.24
CA GLU A 539 12.00 -40.20 -3.66
C GLU A 539 11.49 -38.77 -3.81
N ALA A 540 12.03 -38.03 -4.80
CA ALA A 540 11.52 -36.73 -5.17
C ALA A 540 11.31 -36.62 -6.68
N PHE A 541 10.22 -35.95 -7.06
CA PHE A 541 9.75 -35.77 -8.41
C PHE A 541 9.53 -34.28 -8.70
N LEU A 542 10.14 -33.76 -9.76
CA LEU A 542 10.01 -32.37 -10.19
C LEU A 542 9.23 -32.32 -11.51
N VAL A 543 8.07 -31.68 -11.49
CA VAL A 543 7.20 -31.51 -12.66
C VAL A 543 6.75 -30.07 -12.82
N GLN A 544 6.33 -29.71 -14.03
CA GLN A 544 5.70 -28.43 -14.30
C GLN A 544 4.18 -28.62 -14.36
N LYS A 545 3.45 -27.89 -13.53
CA LYS A 545 1.98 -27.83 -13.55
C LYS A 545 1.56 -26.86 -14.64
N LYS A 546 0.58 -27.26 -15.46
CA LYS A 546 -0.07 -26.36 -16.43
C LYS A 546 -1.15 -25.57 -15.74
N LEU A 547 -0.99 -24.25 -15.70
CA LEU A 547 -2.00 -23.35 -15.17
C LEU A 547 -3.05 -23.05 -16.24
N SER A 548 -4.32 -23.14 -15.87
CA SER A 548 -5.45 -22.75 -16.72
C SER A 548 -5.68 -21.25 -16.72
N THR A 549 -5.35 -20.58 -15.62
CA THR A 549 -5.49 -19.12 -15.43
C THR A 549 -4.49 -18.33 -16.28
N ILE A 550 -3.20 -18.68 -16.19
CA ILE A 550 -2.11 -18.05 -16.95
C ILE A 550 -1.21 -19.16 -17.54
N PRO A 551 -1.53 -19.65 -18.75
CA PRO A 551 -0.81 -20.77 -19.35
C PRO A 551 0.69 -20.57 -19.55
N ASP A 552 1.12 -19.31 -19.75
CA ASP A 552 2.53 -18.95 -19.98
C ASP A 552 3.33 -18.79 -18.68
N LYS A 553 2.67 -18.78 -17.51
CA LYS A 553 3.34 -18.66 -16.20
C LYS A 553 3.91 -20.02 -15.78
N PRO A 554 5.22 -20.13 -15.53
CA PRO A 554 5.81 -21.38 -15.04
C PRO A 554 5.38 -21.65 -13.59
N CYS A 555 4.94 -22.88 -13.33
CA CYS A 555 4.60 -23.38 -12.00
C CYS A 555 5.24 -24.75 -11.80
N HIS A 556 6.12 -24.88 -10.83
CA HIS A 556 6.84 -26.12 -10.57
C HIS A 556 6.24 -26.82 -9.35
N ILE A 557 6.16 -28.14 -9.37
CA ILE A 557 5.75 -28.95 -8.23
C ILE A 557 6.90 -29.89 -7.88
N LEU A 558 7.29 -29.89 -6.61
CA LEU A 558 8.23 -30.85 -6.06
C LEU A 558 7.47 -31.84 -5.17
N GLY A 559 7.22 -33.03 -5.72
CA GLY A 559 6.49 -34.10 -5.07
C GLY A 559 7.42 -35.07 -4.34
N PHE A 560 7.12 -35.39 -3.10
CA PHE A 560 7.94 -36.29 -2.26
C PHE A 560 7.24 -37.60 -1.92
N LYS A 561 7.96 -38.71 -1.99
CA LYS A 561 7.60 -39.92 -1.23
C LYS A 561 8.43 -39.94 0.05
N LEU A 562 7.74 -40.06 1.18
CA LEU A 562 8.34 -39.93 2.51
C LEU A 562 8.38 -41.28 3.24
N GLU A 563 9.40 -41.48 4.06
CA GLU A 563 9.44 -42.59 5.02
C GLU A 563 8.28 -42.44 6.03
N PRO A 564 7.50 -43.50 6.28
CA PRO A 564 6.37 -43.44 7.20
C PRO A 564 6.81 -43.22 8.65
N ASN A 565 6.13 -42.30 9.35
CA ASN A 565 6.37 -42.02 10.76
C ASN A 565 5.06 -42.13 11.57
N ASP A 566 4.81 -43.31 12.13
CA ASP A 566 3.58 -43.61 12.90
C ASP A 566 3.49 -42.85 14.24
N SER A 567 4.54 -42.13 14.65
CA SER A 567 4.62 -41.45 15.94
C SER A 567 4.10 -40.00 15.92
N VAL A 568 3.87 -39.44 14.73
CA VAL A 568 3.45 -38.04 14.53
C VAL A 568 2.23 -38.01 13.62
N LYS A 569 1.34 -37.02 13.82
CA LYS A 569 0.23 -36.81 12.88
C LYS A 569 0.79 -36.46 11.49
N PRO A 570 0.28 -37.05 10.39
CA PRO A 570 0.82 -36.82 9.04
C PRO A 570 0.96 -35.34 8.68
N GLU A 571 -0.07 -34.53 8.92
CA GLU A 571 -0.08 -33.09 8.63
C GLU A 571 1.10 -32.34 9.29
N LYS A 572 1.38 -32.63 10.56
CA LYS A 572 2.48 -32.01 11.32
C LYS A 572 3.84 -32.50 10.83
N TYR A 573 3.93 -33.77 10.46
CA TYR A 573 5.14 -34.37 9.92
C TYR A 573 5.49 -33.79 8.54
N TRP A 574 4.48 -33.55 7.69
CA TRP A 574 4.68 -32.93 6.37
C TRP A 574 5.11 -31.46 6.48
N GLN A 575 4.49 -30.70 7.38
CA GLN A 575 4.88 -29.31 7.63
C GLN A 575 6.35 -29.19 8.07
N GLU A 576 6.79 -30.05 9.02
CA GLU A 576 8.19 -30.06 9.47
C GLU A 576 9.17 -30.35 8.32
N ILE A 577 8.80 -31.21 7.37
CA ILE A 577 9.63 -31.51 6.19
C ILE A 577 9.61 -30.36 5.18
N PHE A 578 8.48 -29.70 4.97
CA PHE A 578 8.39 -28.54 4.07
C PHE A 578 9.20 -27.36 4.59
N GLU A 579 9.17 -27.09 5.91
CA GLU A 579 10.04 -26.09 6.54
C GLU A 579 11.53 -26.44 6.35
N GLU A 580 11.90 -27.71 6.54
CA GLU A 580 13.28 -28.18 6.30
C GLU A 580 13.68 -28.07 4.81
N CYS A 581 12.75 -28.29 3.89
CA CYS A 581 12.97 -28.09 2.46
C CYS A 581 13.18 -26.61 2.11
N ASP A 582 12.36 -25.70 2.64
CA ASP A 582 12.49 -24.26 2.40
C ASP A 582 13.85 -23.71 2.91
N GLU A 583 14.36 -24.25 4.02
CA GLU A 583 15.67 -23.85 4.56
C GLU A 583 16.85 -24.39 3.75
N LYS A 584 16.74 -25.59 3.17
CA LYS A 584 17.89 -26.33 2.61
C LYS A 584 17.92 -26.43 1.10
N LEU A 585 16.79 -26.26 0.42
CA LEU A 585 16.69 -26.46 -1.03
C LEU A 585 16.77 -25.13 -1.78
N ALA A 586 17.66 -25.05 -2.76
CA ALA A 586 17.68 -23.98 -3.74
C ALA A 586 16.60 -24.23 -4.81
N VAL A 587 15.35 -23.93 -4.48
CA VAL A 587 14.20 -24.22 -5.36
C VAL A 587 14.05 -23.17 -6.47
N PRO A 588 13.60 -23.60 -7.67
CA PRO A 588 13.15 -22.67 -8.70
C PRO A 588 12.03 -21.77 -8.19
N PHE A 589 11.90 -20.58 -8.78
CA PHE A 589 10.79 -19.67 -8.48
C PHE A 589 9.43 -20.35 -8.72
N ASN A 590 8.44 -20.05 -7.87
CA ASN A 590 7.10 -20.66 -7.87
C ASN A 590 7.10 -22.21 -7.80
N THR A 591 7.84 -22.78 -6.84
CA THR A 591 7.81 -24.23 -6.58
C THR A 591 6.90 -24.56 -5.42
N THR A 592 5.95 -25.48 -5.64
CA THR A 592 4.99 -25.94 -4.62
C THR A 592 5.36 -27.31 -4.04
N PHE A 593 5.37 -27.37 -2.72
CA PHE A 593 5.36 -28.51 -1.80
C PHE A 593 4.25 -29.55 -2.01
N THR A 594 4.51 -30.81 -2.35
CA THR A 594 3.47 -31.86 -2.17
C THR A 594 4.01 -33.22 -1.73
N VAL A 595 3.20 -33.97 -0.97
CA VAL A 595 3.49 -35.35 -0.58
C VAL A 595 2.70 -36.29 -1.48
N LEU A 596 3.39 -37.25 -2.10
CA LEU A 596 2.84 -38.23 -3.01
C LEU A 596 2.37 -39.47 -2.24
N LEU A 597 1.07 -39.52 -1.94
CA LEU A 597 0.47 -40.64 -1.22
C LEU A 597 0.19 -41.83 -2.14
N PRO A 598 0.27 -43.08 -1.64
CA PRO A 598 -0.13 -44.27 -2.39
C PRO A 598 -1.61 -44.18 -2.81
N ASP A 599 -1.92 -44.73 -3.99
CA ASP A 599 -3.28 -44.83 -4.56
C ASP A 599 -3.99 -43.49 -4.87
N GLU A 600 -3.28 -42.36 -4.84
CA GLU A 600 -3.80 -41.08 -5.32
C GLU A 600 -3.54 -40.87 -6.82
N VAL A 601 -4.55 -40.31 -7.51
CA VAL A 601 -4.49 -40.00 -8.94
C VAL A 601 -3.34 -39.04 -9.26
N VAL A 602 -3.09 -38.07 -8.39
CA VAL A 602 -1.99 -37.11 -8.52
C VAL A 602 -0.63 -37.83 -8.52
N THR A 603 -0.42 -38.75 -7.58
CA THR A 603 0.80 -39.56 -7.49
C THR A 603 1.03 -40.37 -8.77
N GLU A 604 0.00 -41.00 -9.31
CA GLU A 604 0.11 -41.75 -10.57
C GLU A 604 0.48 -40.82 -11.75
N LYS A 605 -0.19 -39.67 -11.86
CA LYS A 605 0.09 -38.68 -12.90
C LYS A 605 1.54 -38.20 -12.86
N ILE A 606 2.04 -37.78 -11.69
CA ILE A 606 3.40 -37.25 -11.52
C ILE A 606 4.45 -38.34 -11.76
N THR A 607 4.28 -39.53 -11.17
CA THR A 607 5.28 -40.62 -11.27
C THR A 607 5.31 -41.28 -12.65
N SER A 608 4.26 -41.14 -13.46
CA SER A 608 4.23 -41.62 -14.86
C SER A 608 5.14 -40.83 -15.81
N ILE A 609 5.53 -39.61 -15.42
CA ILE A 609 6.41 -38.73 -16.20
C ILE A 609 7.86 -39.20 -16.01
N LYS A 610 8.43 -39.83 -17.04
CA LYS A 610 9.76 -40.46 -16.97
C LYS A 610 10.91 -39.53 -16.56
N SER A 611 10.81 -38.24 -16.90
CA SER A 611 11.82 -37.23 -16.58
C SER A 611 11.61 -36.56 -15.22
N ALA A 612 10.53 -36.88 -14.51
CA ALA A 612 10.18 -36.19 -13.28
C ALA A 612 11.02 -36.62 -12.09
N GLN A 613 11.45 -37.89 -12.01
CA GLN A 613 12.21 -38.37 -10.86
C GLN A 613 13.62 -37.77 -10.84
N ILE A 614 13.88 -36.91 -9.85
CA ILE A 614 15.18 -36.25 -9.68
C ILE A 614 16.00 -36.87 -8.54
N TYR A 615 15.35 -37.52 -7.57
CA TYR A 615 16.01 -38.12 -6.42
C TYR A 615 15.42 -39.49 -6.05
N GLN A 616 16.30 -40.40 -5.64
CA GLN A 616 15.96 -41.67 -5.00
C GLN A 616 17.04 -42.03 -3.98
N LYS A 617 16.62 -42.23 -2.74
CA LYS A 617 17.49 -42.66 -1.64
C LYS A 617 18.02 -44.06 -1.93
N GLN A 618 19.33 -44.19 -2.11
CA GLN A 618 19.95 -45.51 -2.27
C GLN A 618 19.91 -46.26 -0.95
N VAL A 619 19.09 -47.30 -0.87
CA VAL A 619 19.16 -48.27 0.22
C VAL A 619 20.43 -49.10 0.01
N LEU A 620 21.48 -48.83 0.78
CA LEU A 620 22.60 -49.76 0.92
C LEU A 620 22.04 -51.06 1.49
N ALA A 621 21.87 -52.06 0.63
CA ALA A 621 21.53 -53.40 1.05
C ALA A 621 22.70 -53.95 1.89
N GLU A 622 22.56 -53.94 3.22
CA GLU A 622 23.29 -54.86 4.09
C GLU A 622 22.87 -56.29 3.74
N LYS A 623 23.55 -56.88 2.76
CA LYS A 623 23.64 -58.34 2.60
C LYS A 623 25.05 -58.69 2.16
N LEU A 624 25.86 -59.15 3.12
CA LEU A 624 26.56 -60.44 3.07
C LEU A 624 27.24 -60.69 4.43
N SER A 625 26.50 -61.37 5.31
CA SER A 625 27.04 -62.41 6.19
C SER A 625 27.40 -63.65 5.38
#